data_AF-F9P6W5-F1
#
_entry.id   AF-F9P6W5-F1
#
_cell.length_a   1.000
_cell.length_b   1.000
_cell.length_c   1.000
_cell.angle_alpha   90.00
_cell.angle_beta   90.00
_cell.angle_gamma   90.00
#
_symmetry.space_group_name_H-M   'P 1'
#
loop_
_entity.id
_entity.type
_entity.pdbx_description
1 polymer ?
#
loop_
_entity_poly.entity_id
_entity_poly.type
_entity_poly.pdbx_seq_one_letter_code
_entity_poly.pdbx_strand_id
1 'polypeptide(L)' 'MFIEKKLQSGMAWINLDADILSQHPGSYTKYNIDEETIEYALDKNERAHMDYNRETGTVVLFSMYSI' A
#
# COMPACT_ATOMS: atom_id res chain seq x y z
N MET A 1 -11.50 2.44 -0.72
CA MET A 1 -11.95 1.91 0.59
C MET A 1 -10.75 1.36 1.35
N PHE A 2 -10.62 1.58 2.67
CA PHE A 2 -9.60 0.89 3.48
C PHE A 2 -10.11 -0.50 3.86
N ILE A 3 -9.44 -1.55 3.39
CA ILE A 3 -9.80 -2.94 3.72
C ILE A 3 -8.59 -3.62 4.36
N GLU A 4 -8.78 -4.19 5.54
CA GLU A 4 -7.79 -5.04 6.19
C GLU A 4 -8.34 -6.45 6.32
N LYS A 5 -7.61 -7.43 5.78
CA LYS A 5 -7.92 -8.84 5.87
C LYS A 5 -6.79 -9.56 6.59
N LYS A 6 -7.08 -10.11 7.77
CA LYS A 6 -6.13 -10.99 8.46
C LYS A 6 -5.93 -12.29 7.68
N LEU A 7 -4.68 -12.70 7.54
CA LEU A 7 -4.25 -13.94 6.91
C LEU A 7 -3.74 -14.92 7.98
N GLN A 8 -3.28 -16.09 7.55
CA GLN A 8 -2.66 -17.05 8.46
C GLN A 8 -1.32 -16.52 9.01
N SER A 9 -0.85 -17.12 10.11
CA SER A 9 0.47 -16.83 10.69
C SER A 9 0.70 -15.36 11.08
N GLY A 10 -0.37 -14.65 11.48
CA GLY A 10 -0.28 -13.25 11.92
C GLY A 10 -0.12 -12.23 10.80
N MET A 11 -0.14 -12.64 9.54
CA MET A 11 -0.06 -11.75 8.38
C MET A 11 -1.37 -10.98 8.17
N ALA A 12 -1.29 -9.85 7.46
CA ALA A 12 -2.45 -9.08 7.04
C ALA A 12 -2.30 -8.60 5.59
N TRP A 13 -3.39 -8.63 4.85
CA TRP A 13 -3.50 -7.95 3.56
C TRP A 13 -4.25 -6.65 3.75
N ILE A 14 -3.65 -5.54 3.29
CA ILE A 14 -4.20 -4.20 3.48
C ILE A 14 -4.38 -3.59 2.10
N ASN A 15 -5.62 -3.26 1.75
CA ASN A 15 -5.93 -2.52 0.53
C ASN A 15 -6.11 -1.04 0.89
N LEU A 16 -5.27 -0.20 0.28
CA LEU A 16 -5.28 1.25 0.43
C LEU A 16 -5.68 1.85 -0.91
N ASP A 17 -6.72 2.67 -0.88
CA ASP A 17 -7.25 3.33 -2.06
C ASP A 17 -6.56 4.69 -2.22
N ALA A 18 -5.87 4.87 -3.35
CA ALA A 18 -5.09 6.07 -3.67
C ALA A 18 -5.94 7.35 -3.59
N ASP A 19 -7.20 7.31 -4.05
CA ASP A 19 -8.07 8.47 -3.99
C ASP A 19 -8.40 8.84 -2.53
N ILE A 20 -8.53 7.85 -1.65
CA ILE A 20 -8.75 8.08 -0.22
C ILE A 20 -7.47 8.53 0.48
N LEU A 21 -6.31 7.97 0.11
CA LEU A 21 -5.01 8.39 0.62
C LEU A 21 -4.74 9.87 0.32
N SER A 22 -5.09 10.32 -0.88
CA SER A 22 -4.95 11.74 -1.28
C SER A 22 -5.84 12.69 -0.46
N GLN A 23 -6.98 12.22 0.03
CA GLN A 23 -7.93 13.02 0.83
C GLN A 23 -7.62 13.00 2.33
N HIS A 24 -6.88 11.99 2.80
CA HIS A 24 -6.53 11.80 4.21
C HIS A 24 -5.03 11.54 4.38
N PRO A 25 -4.19 12.58 4.18
CA PRO A 25 -2.76 12.48 4.39
C PRO A 25 -2.46 12.05 5.84
N GLY A 26 -1.58 11.05 6.00
CA GLY A 26 -1.20 10.47 7.29
C GLY A 26 -2.00 9.24 7.72
N SER A 27 -3.10 8.88 7.05
CA SER A 27 -3.88 7.67 7.36
C SER A 27 -3.11 6.35 7.17
N TYR A 28 -2.02 6.39 6.41
CA TYR A 28 -1.10 5.27 6.15
C TYR A 28 -0.01 5.08 7.22
N THR A 29 0.23 6.08 8.08
CA THR A 29 1.29 6.02 9.10
C THR A 29 1.11 4.88 10.11
N LYS A 30 -0.14 4.52 10.43
CA LYS A 30 -0.46 3.36 11.29
C LYS A 30 0.02 2.01 10.73
N TYR A 31 0.31 1.96 9.43
CA TYR A 31 0.81 0.78 8.75
C TYR A 31 2.33 0.81 8.55
N ASN A 32 3.01 1.83 9.11
CA ASN A 32 4.45 2.03 8.98
C ASN A 32 4.91 2.08 7.51
N ILE A 33 4.10 2.72 6.68
CA ILE A 33 4.40 3.00 5.28
C ILE A 33 5.05 4.40 5.24
N ASP A 34 6.22 4.49 4.63
CA ASP A 34 6.93 5.75 4.42
C ASP A 34 6.25 6.64 3.37
N GLU A 35 6.61 7.93 3.38
CA GLU A 35 6.02 8.93 2.50
C GLU A 35 6.40 8.72 1.03
N GLU A 36 7.63 8.28 0.75
CA GLU A 36 8.12 7.99 -0.61
C GLU A 36 7.26 6.91 -1.29
N THR A 37 6.92 5.85 -0.55
CA THR A 37 6.03 4.77 -0.99
C THR A 37 4.63 5.29 -1.35
N ILE A 38 4.13 6.31 -0.65
CA ILE A 38 2.83 6.93 -0.93
C ILE A 38 2.90 7.89 -2.12
N GLU A 39 3.93 8.73 -2.19
CA GLU A 39 4.17 9.62 -3.33
C GLU A 39 4.24 8.82 -4.63
N TYR A 40 4.95 7.68 -4.60
CA TYR A 40 5.02 6.74 -5.71
C TYR A 40 3.64 6.16 -6.07
N ALA A 41 2.85 5.75 -5.08
CA ALA A 41 1.50 5.21 -5.30
C ALA A 41 0.52 6.22 -5.92
N LEU A 42 0.73 7.52 -5.65
CA LEU A 42 -0.13 8.61 -6.11
C LEU A 42 0.28 9.12 -7.51
N ASP A 43 1.48 8.80 -8.01
CA ASP A 43 1.89 9.17 -9.36
C ASP A 43 1.19 8.29 -10.41
N LYS A 44 0.25 8.90 -11.14
CA LYS A 44 -0.52 8.25 -12.21
C LYS A 44 0.30 7.94 -13.46
N ASN A 45 1.55 8.40 -13.54
CA ASN A 45 2.46 8.09 -14.64
C ASN A 45 3.38 6.90 -14.31
N GLU A 46 3.39 6.45 -13.06
CA GLU A 46 4.17 5.29 -12.65
C GLU A 46 3.55 3.99 -13.17
N ARG A 47 4.42 3.04 -13.47
CA ARG A 47 4.00 1.72 -13.96
C ARG A 47 3.62 0.84 -12.77
N ALA A 48 2.78 -0.16 -13.03
CA ALA A 48 2.52 -1.19 -12.04
C ALA A 48 3.84 -1.78 -11.53
N HIS A 49 3.98 -1.86 -10.21
CA HIS A 49 5.23 -2.17 -9.53
C HIS A 49 4.96 -3.11 -8.36
N MET A 50 5.90 -4.01 -8.09
CA MET A 50 5.84 -4.93 -6.96
C MET A 50 7.22 -5.03 -6.33
N ASP A 51 7.28 -4.85 -5.01
CA ASP A 51 8.50 -5.01 -4.24
C ASP A 51 8.31 -6.01 -3.10
N TYR A 52 9.39 -6.67 -2.72
CA TYR A 52 9.43 -7.62 -1.61
C TYR A 52 10.61 -7.35 -0.68
N ASN A 53 10.29 -6.92 0.53
CA ASN A 53 11.26 -6.78 1.60
C ASN A 53 11.47 -8.12 2.31
N ARG A 54 12.64 -8.74 2.10
CA ARG A 54 13.01 -10.04 2.69
C ARG A 54 13.19 -10.01 4.20
N GLU A 55 13.59 -8.87 4.77
CA GLU A 55 13.86 -8.74 6.20
C GLU A 55 12.56 -8.72 7.00
N THR A 56 11.54 -8.04 6.48
CA THR A 56 10.22 -7.90 7.13
C THR A 56 9.19 -8.90 6.61
N GLY A 57 9.44 -9.55 5.48
CA GLY A 57 8.48 -10.43 4.81
C GLY A 57 7.31 -9.66 4.15
N THR A 58 7.47 -8.36 3.93
CA THR A 58 6.43 -7.48 3.38
C THR A 58 6.46 -7.47 1.86
N VAL A 59 5.30 -7.68 1.24
CA VAL A 59 5.08 -7.47 -0.19
C VAL A 59 4.29 -6.18 -0.37
N VAL A 60 4.78 -5.31 -1.25
CA VAL A 60 4.08 -4.09 -1.68
C VAL A 60 3.72 -4.24 -3.15
N LEU A 61 2.49 -3.92 -3.50
CA LEU A 61 1.99 -3.96 -4.87
C LEU A 61 1.30 -2.63 -5.20
N PHE A 62 1.75 -2.00 -6.28
CA PHE A 62 1.12 -0.83 -6.87
C PHE A 62 0.48 -1.22 -8.20
N SER A 63 -0.78 -0.87 -8.36
CA SER A 63 -1.52 -1.07 -9.61
C SER A 63 -2.48 0.08 -9.82
N MET A 64 -2.47 0.65 -11.03
CA MET A 64 -3.47 1.63 -11.46
C MET A 64 -4.84 1.01 -11.76
N TYR A 65 -4.92 -0.31 -11.84
CA TYR A 65 -6.17 -1.05 -12.04
C TYR A 65 -6.44 -1.93 -10.83
N SER A 66 -7.69 -1.97 -10.35
CA SER A 66 -8.09 -2.94 -9.32
C SER A 66 -7.86 -4.36 -9.84
N ILE A 67 -7.17 -5.18 -9.05
CA ILE A 67 -6.93 -6.60 -9.29
C ILE A 67 -7.97 -7.41 -8.52
#